data_AF-A0AAE5LMS4-F1
#
_entry.id   AF-A0AAE5LMS4-F1
#
_cell.length_a   1.000
_cell.length_b   1.000
_cell.length_c   1.000
_cell.angle_alpha   90.00
_cell.angle_beta   90.00
_cell.angle_gamma   90.00
#
_symmetry.space_group_name_H-M   'P 1'
#
loop_
_entity.id
_entity.type
_entity.pdbx_description
1 polymer ?
#
loop_
_entity_poly.entity_id
_entity_poly.type
_entity_poly.pdbx_seq_one_letter_code
_entity_poly.pdbx_strand_id
1 'polypeptide(L)'
;MNDKNSRISHGETYIRDKKKKSNYLKYITFILVTILVLTSSLIYLRYREGLSNKKNTANDKVNGETDKSIDDNYKTNQLKEPIKKTIVISFAGDFTLGTDTKFSYDGSLPAAFIGSGKNYSYFMQNVSSVFSKDDYTLVNLETTFTDSKDKAHKDGEVFL
;
A
#
# COMPACT_ATOMS: atom_id res chain seq x y z
N MET A 1 31.42 28.51 -52.58
CA MET A 1 31.59 28.39 -51.12
C MET A 1 30.25 28.00 -50.50
N ASN A 2 29.90 26.70 -50.40
CA ASN A 2 28.62 26.27 -49.79
C ASN A 2 28.59 24.83 -49.21
N ASP A 3 29.50 23.93 -49.61
CA ASP A 3 29.39 22.48 -49.33
C ASP A 3 29.52 22.05 -47.86
N LYS A 4 29.88 22.97 -46.97
CA LYS A 4 29.97 22.68 -45.53
C LYS A 4 28.59 22.63 -44.86
N ASN A 5 27.60 23.40 -45.35
CA ASN A 5 26.33 23.58 -44.63
C ASN A 5 25.37 22.39 -44.82
N SER A 6 25.37 21.76 -46.00
CA SER A 6 24.55 20.56 -46.28
C SER A 6 24.98 19.34 -45.47
N ARG A 7 26.30 19.14 -45.29
CA ARG A 7 26.88 18.01 -44.54
C ARG A 7 26.51 18.04 -43.06
N ILE A 8 26.42 19.24 -42.46
CA ILE A 8 26.01 19.41 -41.04
C ILE A 8 24.53 19.03 -40.85
N SER A 9 23.65 19.47 -41.76
CA SER A 9 22.20 19.17 -41.71
C SER A 9 21.87 17.66 -41.77
N HIS A 10 22.59 16.89 -42.60
CA HIS A 10 22.43 15.43 -42.63
C HIS A 10 22.99 14.71 -41.39
N GLY A 11 24.00 15.26 -40.72
CA GLY A 11 24.49 14.73 -39.45
C GLY A 11 23.46 14.87 -38.32
N GLU A 12 22.89 16.07 -38.19
CA GLU A 12 21.83 16.41 -37.23
C GLU A 12 20.63 15.44 -37.29
N THR A 13 20.11 15.19 -38.50
CA THR A 13 18.94 14.31 -38.70
C THR A 13 19.26 12.85 -38.40
N TYR A 14 20.38 12.33 -38.91
CA TYR A 14 20.82 10.95 -38.63
C TYR A 14 21.00 10.65 -37.14
N ILE A 15 21.62 11.57 -36.37
CA ILE A 15 21.79 11.41 -34.93
C ILE A 15 20.44 11.44 -34.19
N ARG A 16 19.51 12.29 -34.63
CA ARG A 16 18.15 12.39 -34.07
C ARG A 16 17.35 11.10 -34.25
N ASP A 17 17.38 10.51 -35.45
CA ASP A 17 16.67 9.26 -35.74
C ASP A 17 17.34 8.04 -35.07
N LYS A 18 18.67 8.02 -34.99
CA LYS A 18 19.41 6.99 -34.22
C LYS A 18 19.06 7.04 -32.73
N LYS A 19 18.91 8.24 -32.14
CA LYS A 19 18.47 8.45 -30.75
C LYS A 19 17.00 8.03 -30.55
N LYS A 20 16.11 8.34 -31.50
CA LYS A 20 14.70 7.91 -31.51
C LYS A 20 14.57 6.37 -31.58
N LYS A 21 15.34 5.71 -32.46
CA LYS A 21 15.39 4.24 -32.58
C LYS A 21 15.92 3.57 -31.31
N SER A 22 16.94 4.15 -30.66
CA SER A 22 17.46 3.64 -29.38
C SER A 22 16.42 3.69 -28.26
N ASN A 23 15.65 4.78 -28.16
CA ASN A 23 14.58 4.88 -27.17
C ASN A 23 13.42 3.91 -27.45
N TYR A 24 13.03 3.75 -28.73
CA TYR A 24 12.00 2.78 -29.11
C TYR A 24 12.38 1.32 -28.76
N LEU A 25 13.64 0.94 -28.98
CA LEU A 25 14.18 -0.36 -28.56
C LEU A 25 14.07 -0.57 -27.04
N LYS A 26 14.35 0.46 -26.22
CA LYS A 26 14.19 0.39 -24.76
C LYS A 26 12.74 0.14 -24.33
N TYR A 27 11.77 0.80 -24.97
CA TYR A 27 10.36 0.56 -24.71
C TYR A 27 9.94 -0.87 -25.08
N ILE A 28 10.42 -1.42 -26.20
CA ILE A 28 10.19 -2.84 -26.56
C ILE A 28 10.76 -3.77 -25.49
N THR A 29 12.01 -3.56 -25.04
CA THR A 29 12.58 -4.41 -23.97
C THR A 29 11.83 -4.31 -22.65
N PHE A 30 11.31 -3.13 -22.31
CA PHE A 30 10.49 -2.93 -21.10
C PHE A 30 9.15 -3.70 -21.20
N ILE A 31 8.47 -3.61 -22.34
CA ILE A 31 7.19 -4.31 -22.60
C ILE A 31 7.39 -5.84 -22.57
N LEU A 32 8.49 -6.36 -23.13
CA LEU A 32 8.79 -7.79 -23.09
C LEU A 32 9.05 -8.28 -21.65
N VAL A 33 9.73 -7.48 -20.83
CA VAL A 33 9.98 -7.80 -19.41
C VAL A 33 8.68 -7.76 -18.59
N THR A 34 7.81 -6.76 -18.77
CA THR A 34 6.54 -6.71 -18.02
C THR A 34 5.61 -7.86 -18.41
N ILE A 35 5.55 -8.25 -19.69
CA ILE A 35 4.81 -9.44 -20.14
C ILE A 35 5.36 -10.71 -19.46
N LEU A 36 6.68 -10.89 -19.40
CA LEU A 36 7.32 -12.05 -18.73
C LEU A 36 6.98 -12.15 -17.23
N VAL A 37 6.94 -11.01 -16.53
CA VAL A 37 6.56 -10.96 -15.10
C VAL A 37 5.08 -11.32 -14.93
N LEU A 38 4.19 -10.79 -15.78
CA LEU A 38 2.75 -11.06 -15.72
C LEU A 38 2.41 -12.52 -16.03
N THR A 39 3.03 -13.12 -17.06
CA THR A 39 2.80 -14.55 -17.38
C THR A 39 3.35 -15.46 -16.29
N SER A 40 4.54 -15.18 -15.75
CA SER A 40 5.12 -15.94 -14.63
C SER A 40 4.24 -15.89 -13.38
N SER A 41 3.69 -14.71 -13.05
CA SER A 41 2.75 -14.54 -11.94
C SER A 41 1.45 -15.33 -12.14
N LEU A 42 0.88 -15.31 -13.35
CA LEU A 42 -0.33 -16.07 -13.67
C LEU A 42 -0.11 -17.59 -13.58
N ILE A 43 1.04 -18.08 -14.04
CA ILE A 43 1.44 -19.49 -13.92
C ILE A 43 1.60 -19.90 -12.45
N TYR A 44 2.22 -19.04 -11.63
CA TYR A 44 2.39 -19.28 -10.19
C TYR A 44 1.04 -19.38 -9.46
N LEU A 45 0.05 -18.54 -9.81
CA LEU A 45 -1.30 -18.62 -9.26
C LEU A 45 -1.98 -19.95 -9.63
N ARG A 46 -1.91 -20.40 -10.88
CA ARG A 46 -2.44 -21.70 -11.32
C ARG A 46 -1.75 -22.89 -10.62
N TYR A 47 -0.44 -22.81 -10.40
CA TYR A 47 0.31 -23.82 -9.64
C TYR A 47 -0.17 -23.90 -8.18
N ARG A 48 -0.43 -22.75 -7.54
CA ARG A 48 -0.98 -22.68 -6.18
C ARG A 48 -2.39 -23.27 -6.08
N GLU A 49 -3.27 -23.00 -7.04
CA GLU A 49 -4.60 -23.62 -7.13
C GLU A 49 -4.51 -25.15 -7.24
N GLY A 50 -3.62 -25.66 -8.10
CA GLY A 50 -3.36 -27.09 -8.25
C GLY A 50 -2.88 -27.77 -6.96
N LEU A 51 -1.99 -27.13 -6.21
CA LEU A 51 -1.55 -27.61 -4.90
C LEU A 51 -2.68 -27.60 -3.85
N SER A 52 -3.55 -26.59 -3.89
CA SER A 52 -4.69 -26.48 -2.97
C SER A 52 -5.71 -27.61 -3.20
N ASN A 53 -6.03 -27.90 -4.46
CA ASN A 53 -6.99 -28.95 -4.81
C ASN A 53 -6.49 -30.35 -4.41
N LYS A 54 -5.16 -30.61 -4.49
CA LYS A 54 -4.59 -31.90 -4.07
C LYS A 54 -4.72 -32.20 -2.56
N LYS A 55 -4.97 -31.20 -1.71
CA LYS A 55 -5.20 -31.42 -0.27
C LYS A 55 -6.64 -31.84 0.09
N ASN A 56 -7.60 -31.65 -0.81
CA ASN A 56 -9.02 -31.96 -0.57
C ASN A 56 -9.44 -33.33 -1.11
N THR A 57 -8.49 -34.21 -1.44
CA THR A 57 -8.76 -35.57 -1.96
C THR A 57 -7.82 -36.59 -1.33
N ALA A 58 -7.85 -36.64 0.01
CA ALA A 58 -7.04 -37.57 0.82
C ALA A 58 -7.74 -38.10 2.09
N ASN A 59 -8.98 -37.67 2.36
CA ASN A 59 -9.77 -38.05 3.55
C ASN A 59 -11.18 -38.51 3.13
N ASP A 60 -11.27 -39.69 2.52
CA ASP A 60 -12.52 -40.43 2.31
C ASP A 60 -12.24 -41.94 2.33
N LYS A 61 -13.26 -42.72 2.74
CA LYS A 61 -13.32 -44.19 2.93
C LYS A 61 -12.65 -44.71 4.20
N VAL A 62 -13.22 -45.62 5.01
CA VAL A 62 -14.57 -46.23 5.25
C VAL A 62 -14.29 -47.42 6.22
N ASN A 63 -15.16 -47.94 7.10
CA ASN A 63 -16.62 -47.81 7.30
C ASN A 63 -16.92 -47.14 8.68
N GLY A 64 -17.88 -47.47 9.58
CA GLY A 64 -18.99 -48.46 9.68
C GLY A 64 -19.28 -48.85 11.15
N GLU A 65 -20.39 -49.50 11.56
CA GLU A 65 -21.73 -49.70 10.95
C GLU A 65 -22.72 -50.24 12.03
N THR A 66 -24.04 -50.04 11.89
CA THR A 66 -25.18 -50.50 12.76
C THR A 66 -25.20 -50.06 14.25
N ASP A 67 -26.34 -49.66 14.84
CA ASP A 67 -27.66 -50.33 14.86
C ASP A 67 -28.89 -49.36 14.88
N LYS A 68 -30.14 -49.87 14.98
CA LYS A 68 -31.42 -49.15 14.89
C LYS A 68 -32.30 -49.21 16.16
N SER A 69 -32.81 -48.06 16.64
CA SER A 69 -34.14 -47.90 17.30
C SER A 69 -34.37 -46.41 17.65
N ILE A 70 -35.35 -45.69 17.09
CA ILE A 70 -36.78 -45.54 17.48
C ILE A 70 -37.05 -44.37 18.48
N ASP A 71 -37.99 -43.52 18.07
CA ASP A 71 -38.86 -42.54 18.74
C ASP A 71 -38.39 -41.35 19.62
N ASP A 72 -39.19 -40.28 19.44
CA ASP A 72 -39.63 -39.21 20.33
C ASP A 72 -38.64 -38.36 21.17
N ASN A 73 -38.41 -37.15 20.64
CA ASN A 73 -38.92 -35.91 21.23
C ASN A 73 -38.90 -35.79 22.78
N TYR A 74 -37.86 -35.14 23.31
CA TYR A 74 -38.05 -33.98 24.19
C TYR A 74 -36.86 -33.01 24.12
N LYS A 75 -37.17 -31.71 24.10
CA LYS A 75 -36.35 -30.54 24.51
C LYS A 75 -34.82 -30.62 24.28
N THR A 76 -34.23 -29.63 23.61
CA THR A 76 -34.22 -28.29 24.21
C THR A 76 -34.15 -27.21 23.14
N ASN A 77 -35.06 -26.24 23.22
CA ASN A 77 -34.93 -24.98 22.50
C ASN A 77 -33.84 -24.15 23.20
N GLN A 78 -32.58 -24.47 22.89
CA GLN A 78 -31.39 -23.76 23.36
C GLN A 78 -31.46 -22.34 22.82
N LEU A 79 -32.05 -21.43 23.60
CA LEU A 79 -32.04 -20.00 23.33
C LEU A 79 -30.58 -19.54 23.44
N LYS A 80 -29.82 -19.65 22.34
CA LYS A 80 -28.42 -19.23 22.28
C LYS A 80 -28.33 -17.82 22.84
N GLU A 81 -27.62 -17.66 23.96
CA GLU A 81 -27.33 -16.33 24.47
C GLU A 81 -26.71 -15.49 23.34
N PRO A 82 -27.14 -14.23 23.17
CA PRO A 82 -26.63 -13.40 22.10
C PRO A 82 -25.11 -13.28 22.26
N ILE A 83 -24.36 -13.67 21.23
CA ILE A 83 -22.89 -13.72 21.27
C ILE A 83 -22.36 -12.30 21.49
N LYS A 84 -22.06 -11.97 22.75
CA LYS A 84 -21.54 -10.67 23.15
C LYS A 84 -20.14 -10.51 22.55
N LYS A 85 -20.02 -9.60 21.58
CA LYS A 85 -18.75 -9.14 21.05
C LYS A 85 -18.44 -7.78 21.67
N THR A 86 -17.31 -7.69 22.35
CA THR A 86 -16.68 -6.40 22.66
C THR A 86 -15.99 -5.88 21.41
N ILE A 87 -16.00 -4.57 21.20
CA ILE A 87 -15.16 -3.88 20.23
C ILE A 87 -14.48 -2.74 20.98
N VAL A 88 -13.15 -2.66 20.92
CA VAL A 88 -12.35 -1.61 21.56
C VAL A 88 -12.09 -0.52 20.53
N ILE A 89 -12.51 0.71 20.84
CA ILE A 89 -12.35 1.87 19.96
C ILE A 89 -11.71 3.01 20.73
N SER A 90 -10.54 3.47 20.29
CA SER A 90 -9.88 4.67 20.82
C SER A 90 -10.03 5.85 19.87
N PHE A 91 -10.14 7.04 20.46
CA PHE A 91 -10.19 8.32 19.76
C PHE A 91 -9.01 9.18 20.24
N ALA A 92 -8.12 9.54 19.33
CA ALA A 92 -7.13 10.60 19.54
C ALA A 92 -7.69 11.92 19.00
N GLY A 93 -7.34 13.02 19.67
CA GLY A 93 -7.62 14.36 19.20
C GLY A 93 -6.71 14.78 18.04
N ASP A 94 -6.31 16.04 18.05
CA ASP A 94 -5.67 16.69 16.91
C ASP A 94 -4.23 16.19 16.70
N PHE A 95 -3.96 15.75 15.46
CA PHE A 95 -2.70 15.19 15.02
C PHE A 95 -2.19 15.98 13.81
N THR A 96 -1.27 16.90 14.07
CA THR A 96 -0.66 17.77 13.05
C THR A 96 0.69 17.22 12.62
N LEU A 97 0.87 17.00 11.31
CA LEU A 97 2.17 16.83 10.68
C LEU A 97 2.52 18.10 9.91
N GLY A 98 3.64 18.75 10.24
CA GLY A 98 4.04 19.99 9.59
C GLY A 98 5.44 20.47 9.98
N THR A 99 5.88 21.52 9.30
CA THR A 99 7.08 22.30 9.61
C THR A 99 6.91 23.70 9.02
N ASP A 100 7.42 24.75 9.67
CA ASP A 100 7.41 26.10 9.11
C ASP A 100 8.84 26.58 8.83
N THR A 101 9.02 27.30 7.72
CA THR A 101 10.27 27.92 7.29
C THR A 101 10.83 28.97 8.27
N LYS A 102 10.06 29.40 9.27
CA LYS A 102 10.52 30.27 10.37
C LYS A 102 11.26 29.52 11.48
N PHE A 103 11.13 28.19 11.56
CA PHE A 103 11.82 27.38 12.57
C PHE A 103 13.18 26.90 12.08
N SER A 104 14.05 26.51 13.01
CA SER A 104 15.31 25.83 12.70
C SER A 104 15.05 24.50 11.98
N TYR A 105 15.97 24.12 11.09
CA TYR A 105 15.97 22.76 10.54
C TYR A 105 16.25 21.74 11.65
N ASP A 106 17.17 22.06 12.56
CA ASP A 106 17.44 21.25 13.75
C ASP A 106 16.19 21.21 14.65
N GLY A 107 15.77 20.00 15.01
CA GLY A 107 14.51 19.73 15.72
C GLY A 107 13.26 19.63 14.82
N SER A 108 13.34 19.95 13.53
CA SER A 108 12.19 19.89 12.62
C SER A 108 11.73 18.46 12.31
N LEU A 109 10.46 18.31 11.91
CA LEU A 109 9.88 17.01 11.50
C LEU A 109 10.70 16.32 10.36
N PRO A 110 11.16 17.02 9.30
CA PRO A 110 12.05 16.42 8.30
C PRO A 110 13.41 15.98 8.85
N ALA A 111 14.01 16.75 9.76
CA ALA A 111 15.29 16.40 10.38
C ALA A 111 15.15 15.15 11.26
N ALA A 112 14.09 15.09 12.07
CA ALA A 112 13.76 13.91 12.89
C ALA A 112 13.51 12.66 12.03
N PHE A 113 12.81 12.80 10.89
CA PHE A 113 12.57 11.68 9.96
C PHE A 113 13.86 11.17 9.30
N ILE A 114 14.79 12.06 8.94
CA ILE A 114 16.09 11.66 8.39
C ILE A 114 16.96 11.03 9.49
N GLY A 115 16.98 11.61 10.69
CA GLY A 115 17.69 11.09 11.86
C GLY A 115 17.20 9.73 12.35
N SER A 116 15.90 9.42 12.21
CA SER A 116 15.34 8.08 12.52
C SER A 116 15.67 7.00 11.47
N GLY A 117 16.48 7.32 10.45
CA GLY A 117 16.77 6.42 9.33
C GLY A 117 15.61 6.30 8.34
N LYS A 118 14.75 7.33 8.24
CA LYS A 118 13.48 7.33 7.48
C LYS A 118 12.45 6.34 8.02
N ASN A 119 12.50 6.06 9.32
CA ASN A 119 11.54 5.21 10.01
C ASN A 119 10.27 6.00 10.36
N TYR A 120 9.14 5.68 9.71
CA TYR A 120 7.84 6.29 9.98
C TYR A 120 7.30 5.95 11.38
N SER A 121 7.57 4.74 11.90
CA SER A 121 7.08 4.30 13.21
C SER A 121 7.69 5.07 14.38
N TYR A 122 8.83 5.75 14.17
CA TYR A 122 9.51 6.58 15.16
C TYR A 122 8.56 7.60 15.83
N PHE A 123 7.74 8.29 15.03
CA PHE A 123 6.83 9.33 15.54
C PHE A 123 5.67 8.79 16.39
N MET A 124 5.38 7.49 16.31
CA MET A 124 4.29 6.86 17.06
C MET A 124 4.77 5.79 18.06
N GLN A 125 6.09 5.59 18.20
CA GLN A 125 6.66 4.49 18.98
C GLN A 125 6.17 4.47 20.45
N ASN A 126 5.94 5.64 21.04
CA ASN A 126 5.49 5.79 22.43
C ASN A 126 3.98 5.48 22.62
N VAL A 127 3.17 5.58 21.56
CA VAL A 127 1.70 5.35 21.58
C VAL A 127 1.27 4.09 20.86
N SER A 128 2.18 3.46 20.10
CA SER A 128 1.92 2.23 19.34
C SER A 128 1.38 1.08 20.21
N SER A 129 1.75 1.02 21.49
CA SER A 129 1.27 0.01 22.44
C SER A 129 -0.12 0.29 23.04
N VAL A 130 -0.71 1.45 22.74
CA VAL A 130 -2.12 1.76 22.97
C VAL A 130 -2.90 1.30 21.74
N PHE A 131 -2.60 1.85 20.57
CA PHE A 131 -3.34 1.60 19.33
C PHE A 131 -3.30 0.13 18.86
N SER A 132 -2.24 -0.62 19.21
CA SER A 132 -2.18 -2.06 18.92
C SER A 132 -3.06 -2.93 19.81
N LYS A 133 -3.90 -2.34 20.68
CA LYS A 133 -4.89 -3.04 21.52
C LYS A 133 -6.33 -2.70 21.15
N ASP A 134 -6.52 -1.73 20.26
CA ASP A 134 -7.84 -1.36 19.74
C ASP A 134 -8.22 -2.27 18.57
N ASP A 135 -9.53 -2.50 18.36
CA ASP A 135 -10.04 -2.98 17.07
C ASP A 135 -10.03 -1.83 16.04
N TYR A 136 -10.25 -0.59 16.50
CA TYR A 136 -10.20 0.62 15.68
C TYR A 136 -9.63 1.82 16.47
N THR A 137 -8.66 2.52 15.90
CA THR A 137 -8.23 3.84 16.38
C THR A 137 -8.67 4.91 15.38
N LEU A 138 -9.35 5.96 15.87
CA LEU A 138 -9.70 7.14 15.09
C LEU A 138 -8.84 8.33 15.55
N VAL A 139 -8.39 9.17 14.62
CA VAL A 139 -7.46 10.29 14.87
C VAL A 139 -7.89 11.49 14.03
N ASN A 140 -7.95 12.70 14.60
CA ASN A 140 -8.22 13.91 13.81
C ASN A 140 -6.93 14.41 13.14
N LEU A 141 -6.80 14.27 11.82
CA LEU A 141 -5.66 14.78 11.08
C LEU A 141 -5.82 16.28 10.80
N GLU A 142 -5.38 17.13 11.73
CA GLU A 142 -5.40 18.59 11.57
C GLU A 142 -4.13 19.09 10.86
N THR A 143 -4.00 18.77 9.56
CA THR A 143 -3.00 19.38 8.66
C THR A 143 -3.40 19.23 7.19
N THR A 144 -2.87 20.09 6.32
CA THR A 144 -3.16 20.06 4.87
C THR A 144 -2.10 19.27 4.11
N PHE A 145 -2.50 18.19 3.44
CA PHE A 145 -1.63 17.54 2.44
C PHE A 145 -1.66 18.31 1.12
N THR A 146 -0.50 18.77 0.66
CA THR A 146 -0.33 19.49 -0.60
C THR A 146 1.04 19.19 -1.22
N ASP A 147 1.12 19.25 -2.55
CA ASP A 147 2.34 19.25 -3.35
C ASP A 147 2.83 20.68 -3.68
N SER A 148 2.07 21.71 -3.27
CA SER A 148 2.49 23.12 -3.39
C SER A 148 3.80 23.38 -2.64
N LYS A 149 4.70 24.11 -3.30
CA LYS A 149 5.93 24.64 -2.70
C LYS A 149 5.76 26.06 -2.18
N ASP A 150 4.74 26.75 -2.66
CA ASP A 150 4.39 28.11 -2.26
C ASP A 150 3.44 28.04 -1.06
N LYS A 151 3.73 28.83 -0.02
CA LYS A 151 2.79 28.99 1.10
C LYS A 151 1.56 29.71 0.60
N ALA A 152 0.38 29.19 0.94
CA ALA A 152 -0.88 29.90 0.75
C ALA A 152 -0.81 31.27 1.43
N HIS A 153 -1.38 32.30 0.80
CA HIS A 153 -1.55 33.59 1.46
C HIS A 153 -2.50 33.40 2.65
N LYS A 154 -2.18 34.03 3.79
CA LYS A 154 -3.00 33.96 4.99
C LYS A 154 -3.60 35.33 5.25
N ASP A 155 -4.81 35.53 4.73
CA ASP A 155 -5.60 36.73 4.99
C ASP A 155 -5.89 36.88 6.48
N GLY A 156 -5.79 38.11 6.98
CA GLY A 156 -6.07 38.48 8.36
C GLY A 156 -5.40 39.78 8.76
N GLU A 157 -6.15 40.69 9.37
CA GLU A 157 -5.58 41.93 9.90
C GLU A 157 -4.69 41.61 11.11
N VAL A 158 -3.45 42.08 11.06
CA VAL A 158 -2.52 42.04 12.20
C VAL A 158 -2.83 43.26 13.07
N PHE A 159 -3.73 43.09 14.03
CA PHE A 159 -3.91 44.05 15.11
C PHE A 159 -2.63 44.08 15.95
N LEU A 160 -1.95 45.24 15.94
CA LEU A 160 -0.71 45.55 16.67
C LEU A 160 -1.02 46.30 17.97
#